data_AF-A0A4V1ZUB4-F1
#
_entry.id   AF-A0A4V1ZUB4-F1
#
_cell.length_a   1.000
_cell.length_b   1.000
_cell.length_c   1.000
_cell.angle_alpha   90.00
_cell.angle_beta   90.00
_cell.angle_gamma   90.00
#
_symmetry.space_group_name_H-M   'P 1'
#
loop_
_entity.id
_entity.type
_entity.pdbx_description
1 polymer ?
#
loop_
_entity_poly.entity_id
_entity_poly.type
_entity_poly.pdbx_seq_one_letter_code
_entity_poly.pdbx_strand_id
1 'polypeptide(L)'
;QVPLAVFVWDDGYGISVPRKYQTTKGSISEALRGMQKRDNTNGFDIYKVKAWDYAGMCEVFEEAITKMRETHTPALFHVEEVTQPQGHSTSGSHERYKTPDRLEWERAWDGNKKMREWIIENALASEDEIERIETAAKNFVKKSRQDAWDKYITPIRELVNRSLSLIDTLITNIADGDTGVQAARKQLAATREPSRKEILKTIHSILMQTGDDSRATELKEFYESLRDEGYATYSSHLYHEGPKSPLKVMPTAPAYRADSPVLNGYEILNRYFDALFESNPLVVAFGEDVGKIGDVNQGFAGLQIKHGDKRIFDTAIRELTIMGQGIGMAVRGLRPIAEIQYIDYLIYGLQPLTDDAACLHWRTKGRQSCPIIVRTRGHRLEGIWHSGSPMAMMLSTLRGMHICVPRNMVQALGMYNTLLQGNDPGIVVESLNGYRLKEKLPDNLTSYFVALGVPEVLKQGNDITIVSYGSTLRICQEAARLLEGFHVDCEVIDVQTLLPFDINHLILDSLKKTNRILFVDEDVPGGAAAYMYNQVMETQGGYRWLDVAARTITAKPHRPSYGSDGDYFSKPNTEEIVDVIREMMAE
;
A
#
# COMPACT_ATOMS: atom_id res chain seq x y z
N GLN A 1 22.53 -11.33 15.72
CA GLN A 1 22.27 -10.40 14.59
C GLN A 1 21.75 -11.23 13.41
N VAL A 2 21.12 -10.62 12.41
CA VAL A 2 20.74 -11.34 11.18
C VAL A 2 22.01 -11.50 10.31
N PRO A 3 22.35 -12.71 9.81
CA PRO A 3 23.52 -12.93 8.94
C PRO A 3 23.28 -12.41 7.53
N LEU A 4 23.22 -11.08 7.38
CA LEU A 4 22.97 -10.41 6.10
C LEU A 4 24.29 -10.15 5.35
N ALA A 5 24.35 -10.58 4.08
CA ALA A 5 25.45 -10.25 3.17
C ALA A 5 24.97 -9.11 2.28
N VAL A 6 25.60 -7.94 2.40
CA VAL A 6 25.26 -6.76 1.60
C VAL A 6 26.38 -6.52 0.60
N PHE A 7 26.07 -6.61 -0.70
CA PHE A 7 27.02 -6.30 -1.77
C PHE A 7 26.72 -4.91 -2.34
N VAL A 8 27.72 -4.04 -2.33
CA VAL A 8 27.68 -2.75 -3.02
C VAL A 8 28.61 -2.82 -4.20
N TRP A 9 28.04 -2.89 -5.40
CA TRP A 9 28.76 -2.87 -6.68
C TRP A 9 29.00 -1.42 -7.08
N ASP A 10 30.17 -0.87 -6.72
CA ASP A 10 30.54 0.52 -6.94
C ASP A 10 31.20 0.70 -8.32
N ASP A 11 30.39 1.11 -9.29
CA ASP A 11 30.86 1.53 -10.62
C ASP A 11 31.35 2.99 -10.66
N GLY A 12 31.29 3.70 -9.53
CA GLY A 12 31.67 5.09 -9.37
C GLY A 12 30.57 6.10 -9.71
N TYR A 13 29.38 5.66 -10.15
CA TYR A 13 28.31 6.52 -10.65
C TYR A 13 26.91 6.10 -10.12
N GLY A 14 26.03 7.08 -10.02
CA GLY A 14 24.59 6.89 -9.86
C GLY A 14 23.90 7.59 -11.02
N ILE A 15 23.43 6.83 -12.01
CA ILE A 15 23.00 7.36 -13.30
C ILE A 15 24.17 8.11 -13.96
N SER A 16 24.09 9.44 -14.07
CA SER A 16 25.15 10.31 -14.60
C SER A 16 25.94 11.04 -13.51
N VAL A 17 25.57 10.85 -12.24
CA VAL A 17 26.15 11.58 -11.11
C VAL A 17 27.35 10.80 -10.57
N PRO A 18 28.55 11.39 -10.47
CA PRO A 18 29.69 10.71 -9.87
C PRO A 18 29.51 10.48 -8.36
N ARG A 19 30.10 9.41 -7.82
CA ARG A 19 30.01 9.02 -6.40
C ARG A 19 30.39 10.13 -5.41
N LYS A 20 31.27 11.06 -5.80
CA LYS A 20 31.74 12.17 -4.95
C LYS A 20 30.63 13.08 -4.43
N TYR A 21 29.47 13.12 -5.11
CA TYR A 21 28.31 13.89 -4.67
C TYR A 21 27.29 13.07 -3.86
N GLN A 22 27.38 11.74 -3.94
CA GLN A 22 26.37 10.83 -3.41
C GLN A 22 26.81 10.11 -2.14
N THR A 23 28.12 9.89 -2.00
CA THR A 23 28.69 9.10 -0.91
C THR A 23 29.67 9.95 -0.12
N THR A 24 29.42 10.13 1.18
CA THR A 24 30.35 10.77 2.11
C THR A 24 31.73 10.09 2.01
N LYS A 25 32.81 10.89 1.94
CA LYS A 25 34.20 10.43 1.68
C LYS A 25 34.42 9.73 0.33
N GLY A 26 33.42 9.68 -0.55
CA GLY A 26 33.49 9.00 -1.84
C GLY A 26 33.67 7.48 -1.76
N SER A 27 33.36 6.85 -0.62
CA SER A 27 33.49 5.41 -0.41
C SER A 27 32.53 4.95 0.69
N ILE A 28 31.66 3.97 0.38
CA ILE A 28 30.67 3.48 1.35
C ILE A 28 31.35 2.75 2.51
N SER A 29 32.44 2.01 2.26
CA SER A 29 33.22 1.34 3.30
C SER A 29 33.86 2.35 4.25
N GLU A 30 34.40 3.47 3.75
CA GLU A 30 34.97 4.52 4.60
C GLU A 30 33.90 5.32 5.36
N ALA A 31 32.74 5.52 4.76
CA ALA A 31 31.59 6.17 5.41
C ALA A 31 31.08 5.31 6.58
N LEU A 32 31.02 3.99 6.39
CA LEU A 32 30.46 3.04 7.36
C LEU A 32 31.49 2.42 8.30
N ARG A 33 32.77 2.80 8.24
CA ARG A 33 33.84 2.24 9.09
C ARG A 33 33.54 2.26 10.60
N GLY A 34 32.74 3.22 11.06
CA GLY A 34 32.29 3.29 12.46
C GLY A 34 31.32 2.18 12.88
N MET A 35 30.66 1.53 11.91
CA MET A 35 29.73 0.40 12.11
C MET A 35 30.45 -0.95 12.10
N GLN A 36 31.77 -0.96 11.85
CA GLN A 36 32.53 -2.20 11.80
C GLN A 36 32.54 -2.86 13.18
N LYS A 37 32.24 -4.17 13.21
CA LYS A 37 32.17 -4.93 14.46
C LYS A 37 33.52 -4.91 15.20
N ARG A 38 33.47 -4.75 16.51
CA ARG A 38 34.58 -4.94 17.45
C ARG A 38 34.23 -6.04 18.44
N ASP A 39 35.21 -6.49 19.21
CA ASP A 39 34.99 -7.51 20.23
C ASP A 39 33.89 -7.07 21.21
N ASN A 40 32.93 -7.96 21.45
CA ASN A 40 31.77 -7.74 22.31
C ASN A 40 30.85 -6.57 21.89
N THR A 41 30.93 -6.08 20.64
CA THR A 41 29.98 -5.09 20.11
C THR A 41 29.06 -5.70 19.05
N ASN A 42 27.97 -4.99 18.75
CA ASN A 42 27.24 -5.19 17.49
C ASN A 42 28.00 -4.51 16.33
N GLY A 43 27.49 -4.67 15.11
CA GLY A 43 28.11 -4.15 13.89
C GLY A 43 28.16 -5.17 12.77
N PHE A 44 28.86 -4.86 11.69
CA PHE A 44 29.09 -5.79 10.57
C PHE A 44 30.57 -5.80 10.17
N ASP A 45 31.02 -6.86 9.52
CA ASP A 45 32.33 -6.88 8.88
C ASP A 45 32.28 -6.06 7.59
N ILE A 46 33.40 -5.42 7.21
CA ILE A 46 33.50 -4.65 5.97
C ILE A 46 34.67 -5.20 5.16
N TYR A 47 34.36 -5.68 3.96
CA TYR A 47 35.33 -6.22 3.02
C TYR A 47 35.41 -5.33 1.79
N LYS A 48 36.62 -5.15 1.28
CA LYS A 48 36.88 -4.41 0.04
C LYS A 48 37.50 -5.37 -0.96
N VAL A 49 36.92 -5.42 -2.15
CA VAL A 49 37.41 -6.25 -3.27
C VAL A 49 37.27 -5.48 -4.56
N LYS A 50 37.98 -5.90 -5.61
CA LYS A 50 37.87 -5.32 -6.95
C LYS A 50 37.05 -6.22 -7.84
N ALA A 51 36.11 -5.65 -8.59
CA ALA A 51 35.17 -6.40 -9.43
C ALA A 51 35.84 -7.27 -10.50
N TRP A 52 37.03 -6.88 -10.96
CA TRP A 52 37.80 -7.60 -11.97
C TRP A 52 38.76 -8.65 -11.38
N ASP A 53 39.00 -8.64 -10.07
CA ASP A 53 39.91 -9.56 -9.39
C ASP A 53 39.13 -10.79 -8.90
N TYR A 54 38.86 -11.70 -9.82
CA TYR A 54 38.06 -12.90 -9.55
C TYR A 54 38.68 -13.79 -8.46
N ALA A 55 40.00 -13.94 -8.44
CA ALA A 55 40.69 -14.72 -7.42
C ALA A 55 40.51 -14.09 -6.04
N GLY A 56 40.78 -12.78 -5.90
CA GLY A 56 40.59 -12.06 -4.64
C GLY A 56 39.13 -12.02 -4.17
N MET A 57 38.17 -11.92 -5.10
CA MET A 57 36.74 -12.03 -4.75
C MET A 57 36.39 -13.42 -4.21
N CYS A 58 36.86 -14.50 -4.84
CA CYS A 58 36.62 -15.86 -4.36
C CYS A 58 37.17 -16.06 -2.94
N GLU A 59 38.44 -15.70 -2.71
CA GLU A 59 39.11 -15.81 -1.40
C GLU A 59 38.33 -15.06 -0.31
N VAL A 60 37.99 -13.79 -0.56
CA VAL A 60 37.31 -12.95 0.44
C VAL A 60 35.86 -13.38 0.66
N PHE A 61 35.11 -13.68 -0.40
CA PHE A 61 33.69 -14.01 -0.27
C PHE A 61 33.49 -15.36 0.42
N GLU A 62 34.30 -16.37 0.10
CA GLU A 62 34.17 -17.70 0.69
C GLU A 62 34.42 -17.67 2.21
N GLU A 63 35.53 -17.06 2.63
CA GLU A 63 35.87 -16.94 4.05
C GLU A 63 34.84 -16.09 4.81
N ALA A 64 34.49 -14.92 4.27
CA ALA A 64 33.55 -14.01 4.92
C ALA A 64 32.16 -14.65 5.06
N ILE A 65 31.62 -15.25 3.99
CA ILE A 65 30.30 -15.89 4.04
C ILE A 65 30.31 -17.08 5.00
N THR A 66 31.40 -17.85 5.07
CA THR A 66 31.56 -18.93 6.05
C THR A 66 31.51 -18.38 7.47
N LYS A 67 32.30 -17.35 7.79
CA LYS A 67 32.26 -16.65 9.08
C LYS A 67 30.87 -16.12 9.42
N MET A 68 30.14 -15.56 8.45
CA MET A 68 28.80 -15.07 8.67
C MET A 68 27.82 -16.18 9.05
N ARG A 69 27.91 -17.35 8.40
CA ARG A 69 27.09 -18.54 8.71
C ARG A 69 27.38 -19.06 10.12
N GLU A 70 28.64 -19.05 10.53
CA GLU A 70 29.07 -19.55 11.84
C GLU A 70 28.75 -18.58 12.98
N THR A 71 28.96 -17.28 12.77
CA THR A 71 28.93 -16.27 13.85
C THR A 71 27.67 -15.41 13.85
N HIS A 72 26.85 -15.49 12.79
CA HIS A 72 25.74 -14.60 12.52
C HIS A 72 26.10 -13.11 12.51
N THR A 73 27.37 -12.79 12.26
CA THR A 73 27.85 -11.42 12.03
C THR A 73 27.50 -11.05 10.59
N PRO A 74 26.74 -9.96 10.34
CA PRO A 74 26.51 -9.49 8.98
C PRO A 74 27.79 -8.94 8.34
N ALA A 75 27.84 -8.87 7.02
CA ALA A 75 28.98 -8.31 6.29
C ALA A 75 28.55 -7.39 5.15
N LEU A 76 29.32 -6.33 4.94
CA LEU A 76 29.26 -5.43 3.80
C LEU A 76 30.45 -5.70 2.88
N PHE A 77 30.18 -6.12 1.66
CA PHE A 77 31.16 -6.28 0.58
C PHE A 77 31.10 -5.04 -0.32
N HIS A 78 32.09 -4.17 -0.19
CA HIS A 78 32.28 -3.04 -1.09
C HIS A 78 33.11 -3.51 -2.27
N VAL A 79 32.42 -3.81 -3.38
CA VAL A 79 33.03 -4.25 -4.63
C VAL A 79 33.33 -3.02 -5.46
N GLU A 80 34.59 -2.60 -5.46
CA GLU A 80 35.07 -1.40 -6.13
C GLU A 80 35.46 -1.71 -7.58
N GLU A 81 35.68 -0.66 -8.37
CA GLU A 81 36.20 -0.79 -9.73
C GLU A 81 35.27 -1.63 -10.63
N VAL A 82 33.95 -1.50 -10.44
CA VAL A 82 32.96 -2.08 -11.34
C VAL A 82 32.93 -1.26 -12.64
N THR A 83 32.81 -1.94 -13.78
CA THR A 83 32.63 -1.30 -15.08
C THR A 83 31.14 -1.20 -15.43
N GLN A 84 30.76 -0.17 -16.18
CA GLN A 84 29.38 0.00 -16.66
C GLN A 84 29.45 0.33 -18.17
N PRO A 85 29.59 -0.71 -19.02
CA PRO A 85 29.86 -0.56 -20.45
C PRO A 85 28.64 -0.07 -21.27
N GLN A 86 27.51 0.17 -20.62
CA GLN A 86 26.30 0.74 -21.23
C GLN A 86 25.83 1.94 -20.39
N GLY A 87 24.87 2.73 -20.89
CA GLY A 87 24.23 3.75 -20.06
C GLY A 87 23.46 3.13 -18.89
N HIS A 88 23.07 3.96 -17.92
CA HIS A 88 22.19 3.55 -16.81
C HIS A 88 20.89 2.86 -17.30
N SER A 89 20.39 3.30 -18.46
CA SER A 89 19.32 2.61 -19.19
C SER A 89 19.71 2.47 -20.66
N THR A 90 19.00 1.60 -21.38
CA THR A 90 19.23 1.35 -22.81
C THR A 90 18.96 2.56 -23.72
N SER A 91 18.37 3.64 -23.19
CA SER A 91 18.11 4.90 -23.91
C SER A 91 19.18 5.98 -23.69
N GLY A 92 20.09 5.78 -22.73
CA GLY A 92 21.18 6.71 -22.42
C GLY A 92 22.55 6.19 -22.86
N SER A 93 23.46 7.09 -23.25
CA SER A 93 24.87 6.74 -23.43
C SER A 93 25.69 7.26 -22.24
N HIS A 94 26.49 6.37 -21.65
CA HIS A 94 27.40 6.69 -20.57
C HIS A 94 28.57 7.61 -21.01
N GLU A 95 28.88 7.60 -22.30
CA GLU A 95 29.91 8.44 -22.91
C GLU A 95 29.63 9.94 -22.77
N ARG A 96 28.37 10.32 -22.48
CA ARG A 96 27.97 11.71 -22.31
C ARG A 96 28.47 12.32 -21.00
N TYR A 97 28.81 11.51 -20.00
CA TYR A 97 29.18 11.97 -18.66
C TYR A 97 30.44 11.32 -18.09
N LYS A 98 30.94 10.24 -18.70
CA LYS A 98 32.24 9.65 -18.36
C LYS A 98 33.36 10.29 -19.18
N THR A 99 34.53 10.46 -18.57
CA THR A 99 35.71 10.98 -19.26
C THR A 99 36.29 9.92 -20.21
N PRO A 100 37.00 10.33 -21.28
CA PRO A 100 37.70 9.39 -22.17
C PRO A 100 38.59 8.39 -21.42
N ASP A 101 39.35 8.87 -20.44
CA ASP A 101 40.22 8.04 -19.59
C ASP A 101 39.43 6.98 -18.82
N ARG A 102 38.25 7.34 -18.28
CA ARG A 102 37.37 6.39 -17.59
C ARG A 102 36.84 5.34 -18.57
N LEU A 103 36.44 5.74 -19.77
CA LEU A 103 35.95 4.82 -20.80
C LEU A 103 37.04 3.84 -21.26
N GLU A 104 38.27 4.32 -21.41
CA GLU A 104 39.42 3.47 -21.73
C GLU A 104 39.74 2.49 -20.61
N TRP A 105 39.74 2.96 -19.37
CA TRP A 105 39.89 2.10 -18.20
C TRP A 105 38.80 1.03 -18.13
N GLU A 106 37.52 1.38 -18.36
CA GLU A 106 36.43 0.40 -18.35
C GLU A 106 36.56 -0.65 -19.47
N ARG A 107 37.09 -0.29 -20.64
CA ARG A 107 37.41 -1.27 -21.71
C ARG A 107 38.59 -2.17 -21.32
N ALA A 108 39.59 -1.62 -20.64
CA ALA A 108 40.77 -2.37 -20.23
C ALA A 108 40.45 -3.38 -19.11
N TRP A 109 39.55 -3.00 -18.20
CA TRP A 109 39.18 -3.74 -16.98
C TRP A 109 37.75 -4.30 -17.02
N ASP A 110 37.18 -4.46 -18.21
CA ASP A 110 35.87 -5.08 -18.37
C ASP A 110 35.84 -6.47 -17.71
N GLY A 111 34.81 -6.74 -16.91
CA GLY A 111 34.70 -7.99 -16.17
C GLY A 111 34.75 -9.23 -17.06
N ASN A 112 34.09 -9.23 -18.22
CA ASN A 112 34.11 -10.41 -19.10
C ASN A 112 35.49 -10.62 -19.70
N LYS A 113 36.18 -9.53 -20.09
CA LYS A 113 37.56 -9.60 -20.55
C LYS A 113 38.48 -10.16 -19.47
N LYS A 114 38.38 -9.64 -18.24
CA LYS A 114 39.21 -10.06 -17.10
C LYS A 114 38.91 -11.48 -16.64
N MET A 115 37.66 -11.92 -16.73
CA MET A 115 37.29 -13.31 -16.49
C MET A 115 37.91 -14.25 -17.52
N ARG A 116 37.88 -13.88 -18.81
CA ARG A 116 38.51 -14.66 -19.89
C ARG A 116 40.02 -14.79 -19.69
N GLU A 117 40.71 -13.67 -19.41
CA GLU A 117 42.14 -13.65 -19.09
C GLU A 117 42.44 -14.59 -17.91
N TRP A 118 41.70 -14.46 -16.80
CA TRP A 118 41.87 -15.29 -15.61
C TRP A 118 41.67 -16.80 -15.89
N ILE A 119 40.63 -17.17 -16.65
CA ILE A 119 40.35 -18.57 -17.03
C ILE A 119 41.51 -19.17 -17.82
N ILE A 120 42.05 -18.43 -18.80
CA ILE A 120 43.14 -18.89 -19.66
C ILE A 120 44.45 -18.99 -18.85
N GLU A 121 44.77 -17.96 -18.07
CA GLU A 121 45.99 -17.90 -17.24
C GLU A 121 46.04 -19.05 -16.23
N ASN A 122 44.90 -19.48 -15.71
CA ASN A 122 44.78 -20.59 -14.76
C ASN A 122 44.49 -21.94 -15.43
N ALA A 123 44.52 -22.02 -16.76
CA ALA A 123 44.26 -23.22 -17.54
C ALA A 123 42.93 -23.92 -17.19
N LEU A 124 41.91 -23.13 -16.84
CA LEU A 124 40.57 -23.64 -16.48
C LEU A 124 39.75 -24.04 -17.71
N ALA A 125 40.00 -23.42 -18.86
CA ALA A 125 39.41 -23.77 -20.16
C ALA A 125 40.32 -23.29 -21.31
N SER A 126 40.15 -23.85 -22.51
CA SER A 126 40.84 -23.39 -23.71
C SER A 126 40.12 -22.21 -24.39
N GLU A 127 40.84 -21.46 -25.22
CA GLU A 127 40.26 -20.36 -26.01
C GLU A 127 39.09 -20.82 -26.89
N ASP A 128 39.25 -21.96 -27.59
CA ASP A 128 38.19 -22.57 -28.40
C ASP A 128 36.96 -22.93 -27.55
N GLU A 129 37.15 -23.37 -26.31
CA GLU A 129 36.05 -23.69 -25.41
C GLU A 129 35.27 -22.44 -24.99
N ILE A 130 35.98 -21.37 -24.64
CA ILE A 130 35.37 -20.08 -24.29
C ILE A 130 34.59 -19.51 -25.48
N GLU A 131 35.15 -19.53 -26.69
CA GLU A 131 34.45 -19.07 -27.90
C GLU A 131 33.18 -19.86 -28.21
N ARG A 132 33.23 -21.19 -28.00
CA ARG A 132 32.03 -22.03 -28.11
C ARG A 132 30.97 -21.63 -27.08
N ILE A 133 31.35 -21.39 -25.83
CA ILE A 133 30.44 -20.94 -24.76
C ILE A 133 29.81 -19.60 -25.12
N GLU A 134 30.60 -18.61 -25.52
CA GLU A 134 30.11 -17.28 -25.91
C GLU A 134 29.14 -17.35 -27.11
N THR A 135 29.48 -18.16 -28.12
CA THR A 135 28.64 -18.37 -29.30
C THR A 135 27.33 -19.05 -28.93
N ALA A 136 27.38 -20.09 -28.09
CA ALA A 136 26.20 -20.76 -27.58
C ALA A 136 25.30 -19.81 -26.78
N ALA A 137 25.88 -18.97 -25.91
CA ALA A 137 25.14 -17.98 -25.13
C ALA A 137 24.45 -16.93 -26.04
N LYS A 138 25.14 -16.40 -27.06
CA LYS A 138 24.56 -15.46 -28.03
C LYS A 138 23.37 -16.08 -28.79
N ASN A 139 23.52 -17.32 -29.24
CA ASN A 139 22.45 -18.05 -29.93
C ASN A 139 21.26 -18.33 -28.99
N PHE A 140 21.53 -18.73 -27.75
CA PHE A 140 20.51 -18.94 -26.73
C PHE A 140 19.71 -17.67 -26.44
N VAL A 141 20.37 -16.53 -26.24
CA VAL A 141 19.70 -15.23 -25.99
C VAL A 141 18.88 -14.80 -27.21
N LYS A 142 19.41 -14.94 -28.43
CA LYS A 142 18.69 -14.60 -29.66
C LYS A 142 17.41 -15.42 -29.83
N LYS A 143 17.49 -16.73 -29.57
CA LYS A 143 16.33 -17.63 -29.59
C LYS A 143 15.32 -17.24 -28.50
N SER A 144 15.78 -17.07 -27.27
CA SER A 144 14.92 -16.70 -26.14
C SER A 144 14.18 -15.38 -26.36
N ARG A 145 14.84 -14.38 -26.98
CA ARG A 145 14.21 -13.12 -27.38
C ARG A 145 13.09 -13.34 -28.40
N GLN A 146 13.34 -14.17 -29.41
CA GLN A 146 12.34 -14.49 -30.43
C GLN A 146 11.15 -15.23 -29.81
N ASP A 147 11.41 -16.25 -29.01
CA ASP A 147 10.38 -17.04 -28.32
C ASP A 147 9.52 -16.16 -27.38
N ALA A 148 10.13 -15.20 -26.68
CA ALA A 148 9.41 -14.25 -25.82
C ALA A 148 8.55 -13.27 -26.64
N TRP A 149 9.09 -12.75 -27.75
CA TRP A 149 8.35 -11.88 -28.65
C TRP A 149 7.15 -12.59 -29.26
N ASP A 150 7.34 -13.83 -29.74
CA ASP A 150 6.27 -14.61 -30.37
C ASP A 150 5.17 -14.94 -29.36
N LYS A 151 5.51 -15.28 -28.11
CA LYS A 151 4.54 -15.47 -27.02
C LYS A 151 3.74 -14.20 -26.71
N TYR A 152 4.34 -13.02 -26.82
CA TYR A 152 3.67 -11.74 -26.59
C TYR A 152 2.78 -11.32 -27.77
N ILE A 153 3.31 -11.36 -29.00
CA ILE A 153 2.65 -10.76 -30.17
C ILE A 153 1.60 -11.68 -30.81
N THR A 154 1.75 -13.01 -30.70
CA THR A 154 0.84 -13.97 -31.36
C THR A 154 -0.61 -13.84 -30.88
N PRO A 155 -0.89 -13.82 -29.55
CA PRO A 155 -2.25 -13.61 -29.07
C PRO A 155 -2.85 -12.27 -29.55
N ILE A 156 -2.04 -11.22 -29.64
CA ILE A 156 -2.51 -9.91 -30.09
C ILE A 156 -2.87 -9.93 -31.58
N ARG A 157 -2.10 -10.65 -32.42
CA ARG A 157 -2.41 -10.84 -33.84
C ARG A 157 -3.70 -11.64 -34.04
N GLU A 158 -3.96 -12.64 -33.21
CA GLU A 158 -5.23 -13.37 -33.22
C GLU A 158 -6.41 -12.45 -32.90
N LEU A 159 -6.26 -11.57 -31.91
CA LEU A 159 -7.26 -10.54 -31.60
C LEU A 159 -7.47 -9.56 -32.76
N VAL A 160 -6.40 -9.11 -33.42
CA VAL A 160 -6.50 -8.27 -34.63
C VAL A 160 -7.30 -8.97 -35.72
N ASN A 161 -7.00 -10.24 -36.02
CA ASN A 161 -7.72 -11.00 -37.02
C ASN A 161 -9.21 -11.14 -36.66
N ARG A 162 -9.51 -11.40 -35.40
CA ARG A 162 -10.90 -11.46 -34.91
C ARG A 162 -11.61 -10.12 -35.05
N SER A 163 -10.96 -9.02 -34.66
CA SER A 163 -11.48 -7.66 -34.85
C SER A 163 -11.77 -7.36 -36.31
N LEU A 164 -10.82 -7.64 -37.22
CA LEU A 164 -10.97 -7.40 -38.64
C LEU A 164 -12.15 -8.20 -39.23
N SER A 165 -12.32 -9.46 -38.83
CA SER A 165 -13.45 -10.29 -39.26
C SER A 165 -14.80 -9.71 -38.84
N LEU A 166 -14.91 -9.20 -37.61
CA LEU A 166 -16.15 -8.57 -37.12
C LEU A 166 -16.41 -7.23 -37.82
N ILE A 167 -15.35 -6.44 -38.07
CA ILE A 167 -15.44 -5.18 -38.81
C ILE A 167 -15.83 -5.43 -40.27
N ASP A 168 -15.32 -6.49 -40.90
CA ASP A 168 -15.68 -6.90 -42.27
C ASP A 168 -17.16 -7.30 -42.36
N THR A 169 -17.66 -8.03 -41.37
CA THR A 169 -19.08 -8.40 -41.27
C THR A 169 -19.95 -7.16 -41.13
N LEU A 170 -19.55 -6.22 -40.28
CA LEU A 170 -20.21 -4.93 -40.09
C LEU A 170 -20.25 -4.12 -41.41
N ILE A 171 -19.12 -3.98 -42.09
CA ILE A 171 -19.00 -3.29 -43.39
C ILE A 171 -19.96 -3.87 -44.43
N THR A 172 -20.01 -5.21 -44.54
CA THR A 172 -20.86 -5.90 -45.53
C THR A 172 -22.34 -5.62 -45.31
N ASN A 173 -22.72 -5.33 -44.06
CA ASN A 173 -24.09 -5.08 -43.67
C ASN A 173 -24.46 -3.58 -43.63
N ILE A 174 -23.50 -2.66 -43.82
CA ILE A 174 -23.72 -1.20 -43.88
C ILE A 174 -23.97 -0.77 -45.33
N ALA A 175 -24.89 0.19 -45.54
CA ALA A 175 -25.13 0.77 -46.86
C ALA A 175 -23.89 1.54 -47.35
N ASP A 176 -23.54 1.43 -48.63
CA ASP A 176 -22.37 2.06 -49.26
C ASP A 176 -22.16 3.50 -48.78
N GLY A 177 -21.06 3.77 -48.06
CA GLY A 177 -20.66 5.14 -47.72
C GLY A 177 -19.88 5.40 -46.44
N ASP A 178 -19.72 4.43 -45.51
CA ASP A 178 -19.00 4.71 -44.26
C ASP A 178 -17.46 4.64 -44.43
N THR A 179 -16.93 5.71 -45.01
CA THR A 179 -15.49 5.90 -45.26
C THR A 179 -14.63 5.81 -43.99
N GLY A 180 -15.21 6.10 -42.82
CA GLY A 180 -14.50 6.10 -41.55
C GLY A 180 -14.25 4.69 -41.00
N VAL A 181 -15.23 3.79 -41.09
CA VAL A 181 -15.07 2.37 -40.68
C VAL A 181 -14.04 1.66 -41.58
N GLN A 182 -14.10 1.90 -42.89
CA GLN A 182 -13.13 1.36 -43.86
C GLN A 182 -11.70 1.85 -43.59
N ALA A 183 -11.54 3.14 -43.28
CA ALA A 183 -10.25 3.72 -42.94
C ALA A 183 -9.67 3.10 -41.65
N ALA A 184 -10.49 2.97 -40.60
CA ALA A 184 -10.09 2.38 -39.32
C ALA A 184 -9.68 0.91 -39.46
N ARG A 185 -10.43 0.14 -40.26
CA ARG A 185 -10.09 -1.24 -40.63
C ARG A 185 -8.74 -1.32 -41.34
N LYS A 186 -8.55 -0.52 -42.39
CA LYS A 186 -7.30 -0.49 -43.18
C LYS A 186 -6.10 -0.13 -42.31
N GLN A 187 -6.27 0.81 -41.39
CA GLN A 187 -5.23 1.20 -40.45
C GLN A 187 -4.85 0.04 -39.52
N LEU A 188 -5.83 -0.63 -38.90
CA LEU A 188 -5.58 -1.76 -38.00
C LEU A 188 -4.87 -2.93 -38.73
N ALA A 189 -5.27 -3.23 -39.96
CA ALA A 189 -4.64 -4.25 -40.78
C ALA A 189 -3.19 -3.92 -41.19
N ALA A 190 -2.85 -2.63 -41.29
CA ALA A 190 -1.51 -2.18 -41.65
C ALA A 190 -0.54 -2.11 -40.46
N THR A 191 -1.03 -2.25 -39.22
CA THR A 191 -0.20 -2.17 -38.01
C THR A 191 0.70 -3.39 -37.88
N ARG A 192 2.02 -3.18 -37.99
CA ARG A 192 3.03 -4.26 -37.93
C ARG A 192 3.20 -4.86 -36.53
N GLU A 193 3.10 -4.03 -35.51
CA GLU A 193 3.30 -4.37 -34.10
C GLU A 193 2.08 -3.93 -33.29
N PRO A 194 0.93 -4.61 -33.47
CA PRO A 194 -0.30 -4.20 -32.84
C PRO A 194 -0.24 -4.35 -31.32
N SER A 195 -1.03 -3.52 -30.64
CA SER A 195 -1.28 -3.60 -29.20
C SER A 195 -2.77 -3.71 -28.88
N ARG A 196 -3.11 -4.27 -27.71
CA ARG A 196 -4.49 -4.32 -27.20
C ARG A 196 -5.15 -2.93 -27.16
N LYS A 197 -4.36 -1.89 -26.84
CA LYS A 197 -4.80 -0.49 -26.85
C LYS A 197 -5.28 -0.06 -28.24
N GLU A 198 -4.52 -0.36 -29.28
CA GLU A 198 -4.89 0.02 -30.65
C GLU A 198 -6.14 -0.70 -31.10
N ILE A 199 -6.28 -2.00 -30.78
CA ILE A 199 -7.49 -2.78 -31.06
C ILE A 199 -8.71 -2.13 -30.40
N LEU A 200 -8.66 -1.90 -29.08
CA LEU A 200 -9.74 -1.29 -28.32
C LEU A 200 -10.08 0.12 -28.84
N LYS A 201 -9.07 0.93 -29.14
CA LYS A 201 -9.27 2.28 -29.69
C LYS A 201 -9.97 2.24 -31.05
N THR A 202 -9.53 1.35 -31.95
CA THR A 202 -10.15 1.18 -33.27
C THR A 202 -11.60 0.75 -33.15
N ILE A 203 -11.89 -0.27 -32.33
CA ILE A 203 -13.25 -0.76 -32.14
C ILE A 203 -14.14 0.33 -31.52
N HIS A 204 -13.66 1.02 -30.49
CA HIS A 204 -14.38 2.13 -29.87
C HIS A 204 -14.72 3.24 -30.88
N SER A 205 -13.77 3.64 -31.72
CA SER A 205 -14.01 4.63 -32.76
C SER A 205 -15.04 4.18 -33.81
N ILE A 206 -15.09 2.88 -34.14
CA ILE A 206 -16.11 2.31 -35.02
C ILE A 206 -17.48 2.33 -34.33
N LEU A 207 -17.56 1.87 -33.08
CA LEU A 207 -18.81 1.87 -32.31
C LEU A 207 -19.41 3.27 -32.13
N MET A 208 -18.56 4.29 -31.96
CA MET A 208 -18.98 5.69 -31.91
C MET A 208 -19.60 6.19 -33.23
N GLN A 209 -19.16 5.65 -34.38
CA GLN A 209 -19.71 6.00 -35.70
C GLN A 209 -21.01 5.25 -35.98
N THR A 210 -21.12 4.00 -35.53
CA THR A 210 -22.32 3.18 -35.75
C THR A 210 -23.45 3.45 -34.77
N GLY A 211 -23.19 4.03 -33.59
CA GLY A 211 -24.21 4.28 -32.57
C GLY A 211 -24.90 2.99 -32.11
N ASP A 212 -26.23 3.03 -31.95
CA ASP A 212 -27.06 1.89 -31.52
C ASP A 212 -27.50 0.97 -32.68
N ASP A 213 -26.73 0.94 -33.76
CA ASP A 213 -26.98 0.05 -34.90
C ASP A 213 -26.88 -1.42 -34.49
N SER A 214 -27.96 -2.17 -34.70
CA SER A 214 -28.05 -3.59 -34.35
C SER A 214 -27.00 -4.44 -35.09
N ARG A 215 -26.49 -3.99 -36.24
CA ARG A 215 -25.42 -4.64 -37.00
C ARG A 215 -24.08 -4.62 -36.28
N ALA A 216 -23.87 -3.69 -35.34
CA ALA A 216 -22.64 -3.56 -34.55
C ALA A 216 -22.67 -4.36 -33.24
N THR A 217 -23.75 -5.09 -32.95
CA THR A 217 -23.95 -5.83 -31.69
C THR A 217 -22.80 -6.78 -31.39
N GLU A 218 -22.41 -7.64 -32.33
CA GLU A 218 -21.31 -8.60 -32.13
C GLU A 218 -19.97 -7.90 -31.87
N LEU A 219 -19.73 -6.76 -32.54
CA LEU A 219 -18.52 -5.96 -32.34
C LEU A 219 -18.51 -5.29 -30.96
N LYS A 220 -19.68 -4.83 -30.48
CA LYS A 220 -19.87 -4.26 -29.15
C LYS A 220 -19.66 -5.31 -28.05
N GLU A 221 -20.26 -6.49 -28.21
CA GLU A 221 -20.04 -7.61 -27.27
C GLU A 221 -18.57 -8.01 -27.21
N PHE A 222 -17.90 -8.09 -28.36
CA PHE A 222 -16.47 -8.35 -28.41
C PHE A 222 -15.65 -7.23 -27.74
N TYR A 223 -15.99 -5.97 -27.96
CA TYR A 223 -15.36 -4.82 -27.29
C TYR A 223 -15.45 -4.91 -25.77
N GLU A 224 -16.64 -5.20 -25.23
CA GLU A 224 -16.81 -5.37 -23.78
C GLU A 224 -16.03 -6.57 -23.26
N SER A 225 -16.01 -7.69 -23.99
CA SER A 225 -15.20 -8.85 -23.60
C SER A 225 -13.69 -8.55 -23.52
N LEU A 226 -13.18 -7.70 -24.43
CA LEU A 226 -11.79 -7.24 -24.40
C LEU A 226 -11.52 -6.29 -23.23
N ARG A 227 -12.51 -5.48 -22.83
CA ARG A 227 -12.41 -4.63 -21.64
C ARG A 227 -12.37 -5.46 -20.36
N ASP A 228 -13.20 -6.50 -20.28
CA ASP A 228 -13.21 -7.44 -19.15
C ASP A 228 -11.88 -8.23 -19.07
N GLU A 229 -11.37 -8.73 -20.20
CA GLU A 229 -10.05 -9.36 -20.26
C GLU A 229 -8.94 -8.37 -19.88
N GLY A 230 -9.05 -7.13 -20.33
CA GLY A 230 -8.15 -6.03 -19.97
C GLY A 230 -8.15 -5.78 -18.46
N TYR A 231 -9.33 -5.69 -17.85
CA TYR A 231 -9.47 -5.55 -16.40
C TYR A 231 -8.85 -6.76 -15.67
N ALA A 232 -9.18 -7.97 -16.10
CA ALA A 232 -8.63 -9.20 -15.55
C ALA A 232 -7.10 -9.26 -15.69
N THR A 233 -6.52 -8.66 -16.72
CA THR A 233 -5.06 -8.69 -16.93
C THR A 233 -4.35 -7.60 -16.13
N TYR A 234 -4.90 -6.38 -16.12
CA TYR A 234 -4.17 -5.19 -15.68
C TYR A 234 -4.69 -4.57 -14.38
N SER A 235 -5.89 -4.92 -13.92
CA SER A 235 -6.57 -4.22 -12.82
C SER A 235 -7.11 -5.12 -11.69
N SER A 236 -7.25 -6.42 -11.93
CA SER A 236 -7.70 -7.40 -10.92
C SER A 236 -6.74 -7.60 -9.74
N HIS A 237 -7.20 -8.23 -8.66
CA HIS A 237 -6.38 -8.61 -7.50
C HIS A 237 -5.73 -7.42 -6.78
N LEU A 238 -6.40 -6.26 -6.77
CA LEU A 238 -6.03 -5.18 -5.85
C LEU A 238 -6.15 -5.62 -4.39
N TYR A 239 -7.21 -6.35 -4.08
CA TYR A 239 -7.44 -7.03 -2.80
C TYR A 239 -7.59 -8.52 -3.03
N HIS A 240 -7.44 -9.31 -1.97
CA HIS A 240 -7.66 -10.75 -2.02
C HIS A 240 -9.13 -11.06 -2.32
N GLU A 241 -9.38 -11.81 -3.39
CA GLU A 241 -10.75 -12.18 -3.83
C GLU A 241 -11.17 -13.59 -3.35
N GLY A 242 -10.21 -14.41 -2.91
CA GLY A 242 -10.45 -15.77 -2.41
C GLY A 242 -10.90 -15.84 -0.93
N PRO A 243 -10.93 -17.05 -0.33
CA PRO A 243 -11.40 -17.27 1.05
C PRO A 243 -10.60 -16.54 2.14
N LYS A 244 -9.39 -16.08 1.82
CA LYS A 244 -8.53 -15.28 2.71
C LYS A 244 -8.71 -13.77 2.53
N SER A 245 -9.86 -13.34 2.02
CA SER A 245 -10.24 -11.92 2.00
C SER A 245 -10.80 -11.51 3.37
N PRO A 246 -10.33 -10.42 3.99
CA PRO A 246 -11.00 -9.83 5.15
C PRO A 246 -12.47 -9.48 4.87
N LEU A 247 -12.82 -9.18 3.62
CA LEU A 247 -14.19 -8.85 3.20
C LEU A 247 -15.16 -10.04 3.25
N LYS A 248 -14.65 -11.27 3.36
CA LYS A 248 -15.45 -12.50 3.45
C LYS A 248 -15.59 -13.01 4.89
N VAL A 249 -15.05 -12.29 5.87
CA VAL A 249 -15.19 -12.63 7.28
C VAL A 249 -16.61 -12.29 7.74
N MET A 250 -17.29 -13.28 8.31
CA MET A 250 -18.64 -13.08 8.84
C MET A 250 -18.57 -12.24 10.12
N PRO A 251 -19.32 -11.13 10.23
CA PRO A 251 -19.34 -10.32 11.43
C PRO A 251 -19.96 -11.10 12.59
N THR A 252 -19.48 -10.83 13.80
CA THR A 252 -20.04 -11.36 15.04
C THR A 252 -20.14 -10.19 16.02
N ALA A 253 -21.24 -10.06 16.76
CA ALA A 253 -21.44 -8.98 17.72
C ALA A 253 -20.59 -9.18 19.00
N PRO A 254 -20.26 -8.11 19.75
CA PRO A 254 -19.60 -8.27 21.03
C PRO A 254 -20.58 -8.87 22.03
N ALA A 255 -20.14 -9.88 22.78
CA ALA A 255 -20.93 -10.57 23.79
C ALA A 255 -20.57 -10.01 25.18
N TYR A 256 -21.59 -9.78 26.00
CA TYR A 256 -21.42 -9.27 27.36
C TYR A 256 -22.26 -10.09 28.34
N ARG A 257 -21.65 -10.52 29.44
CA ARG A 257 -22.35 -10.94 30.64
C ARG A 257 -22.87 -9.74 31.44
N ALA A 258 -23.72 -10.04 32.41
CA ALA A 258 -24.26 -9.04 33.33
C ALA A 258 -23.15 -8.38 34.17
N ASP A 259 -22.09 -9.13 34.48
CA ASP A 259 -20.97 -8.74 35.33
C ASP A 259 -19.70 -8.34 34.56
N SER A 260 -19.73 -8.23 33.23
CA SER A 260 -18.52 -7.87 32.48
C SER A 260 -18.01 -6.49 32.91
N PRO A 261 -16.70 -6.36 33.22
CA PRO A 261 -16.16 -5.16 33.82
C PRO A 261 -16.15 -4.00 32.83
N VAL A 262 -16.19 -2.78 33.38
CA VAL A 262 -15.97 -1.54 32.64
C VAL A 262 -14.54 -1.07 32.92
N LEU A 263 -13.71 -1.03 31.88
CA LEU A 263 -12.27 -0.75 31.97
C LEU A 263 -11.91 0.44 31.09
N ASN A 264 -10.72 1.01 31.27
CA ASN A 264 -10.22 1.98 30.31
C ASN A 264 -9.94 1.30 28.97
N GLY A 265 -10.06 2.03 27.86
CA GLY A 265 -9.84 1.49 26.51
C GLY A 265 -8.49 0.80 26.34
N TYR A 266 -7.42 1.32 26.94
CA TYR A 266 -6.11 0.66 26.88
C TYR A 266 -6.11 -0.74 27.50
N GLU A 267 -6.89 -0.95 28.57
CA GLU A 267 -7.03 -2.25 29.22
C GLU A 267 -7.84 -3.22 28.35
N ILE A 268 -8.81 -2.72 27.58
CA ILE A 268 -9.55 -3.53 26.59
C ILE A 268 -8.58 -4.10 25.55
N LEU A 269 -7.75 -3.24 24.93
CA LEU A 269 -6.74 -3.70 23.97
C LEU A 269 -5.71 -4.62 24.62
N ASN A 270 -5.28 -4.31 25.85
CA ASN A 270 -4.33 -5.16 26.57
C ASN A 270 -4.86 -6.58 26.80
N ARG A 271 -6.11 -6.72 27.26
CA ARG A 271 -6.77 -8.03 27.42
C ARG A 271 -6.91 -8.77 26.09
N TYR A 272 -7.25 -8.03 25.03
CA TYR A 272 -7.34 -8.59 23.69
C TYR A 272 -5.97 -9.10 23.17
N PHE A 273 -4.93 -8.26 23.20
CA PHE A 273 -3.61 -8.65 22.73
C PHE A 273 -3.04 -9.79 23.56
N ASP A 274 -3.31 -9.84 24.86
CA ASP A 274 -2.92 -10.99 25.69
C ASP A 274 -3.51 -12.31 25.16
N ALA A 275 -4.83 -12.33 24.93
CA ALA A 275 -5.53 -13.49 24.39
C ALA A 275 -5.10 -13.83 22.95
N LEU A 276 -4.83 -12.82 22.13
CA LEU A 276 -4.34 -13.00 20.76
C LEU A 276 -2.97 -13.69 20.74
N PHE A 277 -2.02 -13.21 21.54
CA PHE A 277 -0.66 -13.75 21.56
C PHE A 277 -0.60 -15.18 22.13
N GLU A 278 -1.50 -15.49 23.07
CA GLU A 278 -1.67 -16.82 23.64
C GLU A 278 -2.24 -17.82 22.61
N SER A 279 -3.15 -17.38 21.75
CA SER A 279 -3.82 -18.24 20.76
C SER A 279 -3.15 -18.29 19.39
N ASN A 280 -2.32 -17.31 19.03
CA ASN A 280 -1.72 -17.23 17.70
C ASN A 280 -0.19 -17.09 17.75
N PRO A 281 0.58 -18.16 17.47
CA PRO A 281 2.04 -18.14 17.54
C PRO A 281 2.72 -17.34 16.41
N LEU A 282 1.99 -17.00 15.35
CA LEU A 282 2.53 -16.27 14.19
C LEU A 282 2.54 -14.76 14.39
N VAL A 283 1.82 -14.25 15.40
CA VAL A 283 1.69 -12.81 15.65
C VAL A 283 2.93 -12.28 16.34
N VAL A 284 3.49 -11.20 15.81
CA VAL A 284 4.55 -10.42 16.45
C VAL A 284 4.12 -8.96 16.48
N ALA A 285 4.43 -8.24 17.55
CA ALA A 285 4.16 -6.81 17.67
C ALA A 285 5.46 -6.07 17.95
N PHE A 286 5.68 -4.95 17.26
CA PHE A 286 6.90 -4.19 17.43
C PHE A 286 6.73 -2.75 16.96
N GLY A 287 7.56 -1.88 17.52
CA GLY A 287 7.58 -0.45 17.24
C GLY A 287 8.31 0.28 18.35
N GLU A 288 8.14 1.58 18.41
CA GLU A 288 8.70 2.42 19.46
C GLU A 288 7.94 2.19 20.78
N ASP A 289 8.67 1.82 21.84
CA ASP A 289 8.16 1.57 23.19
C ASP A 289 7.18 0.39 23.34
N VAL A 290 6.90 -0.37 22.28
CA VAL A 290 5.98 -1.53 22.27
C VAL A 290 6.43 -2.66 23.20
N GLY A 291 7.73 -2.81 23.39
CA GLY A 291 8.33 -3.86 24.20
C GLY A 291 8.14 -3.63 25.70
N LYS A 292 9.09 -2.95 26.33
CA LYS A 292 9.15 -2.88 27.80
C LYS A 292 8.05 -2.02 28.42
N ILE A 293 7.77 -0.86 27.83
CA ILE A 293 6.73 0.06 28.30
C ILE A 293 5.34 -0.49 27.94
N GLY A 294 5.25 -1.11 26.77
CA GLY A 294 3.99 -1.65 26.26
C GLY A 294 3.20 -0.61 25.48
N ASP A 295 3.89 0.14 24.62
CA ASP A 295 3.44 1.30 23.84
C ASP A 295 3.11 2.56 24.66
N VAL A 296 3.05 3.71 23.98
CA VAL A 296 2.84 5.04 24.60
C VAL A 296 1.50 5.16 25.34
N ASN A 297 0.51 4.34 24.98
CA ASN A 297 -0.80 4.30 25.59
C ASN A 297 -1.08 3.01 26.39
N GLN A 298 -0.06 2.18 26.62
CA GLN A 298 -0.09 0.99 27.48
C GLN A 298 -0.94 -0.18 26.98
N GLY A 299 -1.24 -0.25 25.67
CA GLY A 299 -1.97 -1.39 25.09
C GLY A 299 -1.19 -2.71 25.20
N PHE A 300 0.14 -2.68 25.15
CA PHE A 300 1.00 -3.86 25.31
C PHE A 300 1.63 -4.00 26.72
N ALA A 301 1.20 -3.21 27.70
CA ALA A 301 1.81 -3.19 29.03
C ALA A 301 1.89 -4.59 29.67
N GLY A 302 3.09 -4.97 30.09
CA GLY A 302 3.38 -6.27 30.72
C GLY A 302 3.39 -7.48 29.77
N LEU A 303 2.99 -7.32 28.51
CA LEU A 303 2.84 -8.46 27.58
C LEU A 303 4.19 -8.99 27.08
N GLN A 304 5.22 -8.16 26.95
CA GLN A 304 6.57 -8.65 26.63
C GLN A 304 7.11 -9.60 27.71
N ILE A 305 6.85 -9.32 29.01
CA ILE A 305 7.29 -10.19 30.11
C ILE A 305 6.59 -11.55 30.02
N LYS A 306 5.31 -11.58 29.63
CA LYS A 306 4.53 -12.81 29.49
C LYS A 306 4.86 -13.60 28.23
N HIS A 307 4.95 -12.93 27.07
CA HIS A 307 5.04 -13.57 25.74
C HIS A 307 6.46 -13.59 25.14
N GLY A 308 7.40 -12.88 25.74
CA GLY A 308 8.82 -12.86 25.37
C GLY A 308 9.21 -11.76 24.37
N ASP A 309 10.49 -11.38 24.44
CA ASP A 309 11.15 -10.34 23.64
C ASP A 309 11.32 -10.68 22.15
N LYS A 310 11.00 -11.91 21.74
CA LYS A 310 10.96 -12.32 20.32
C LYS A 310 9.58 -12.13 19.70
N ARG A 311 8.54 -11.95 20.53
CA ARG A 311 7.15 -11.79 20.11
C ARG A 311 6.73 -10.33 20.18
N ILE A 312 7.15 -9.62 21.24
CA ILE A 312 6.81 -8.22 21.49
C ILE A 312 8.10 -7.46 21.81
N PHE A 313 8.49 -6.49 20.99
CA PHE A 313 9.81 -5.84 21.13
C PHE A 313 9.88 -4.40 20.62
N ASP A 314 10.87 -3.68 21.17
CA ASP A 314 11.18 -2.31 20.79
C ASP A 314 12.03 -2.26 19.50
N THR A 315 11.79 -1.24 18.68
CA THR A 315 12.61 -0.92 17.51
C THR A 315 13.30 0.44 17.66
N ALA A 316 14.22 0.74 16.74
CA ALA A 316 14.75 2.09 16.60
C ALA A 316 13.66 3.08 16.17
N ILE A 317 13.88 4.37 16.45
CA ILE A 317 12.99 5.48 16.09
C ILE A 317 13.10 5.77 14.59
N ARG A 318 12.51 4.90 13.77
CA ARG A 318 12.56 4.98 12.30
C ARG A 318 11.44 4.17 11.67
N GLU A 319 10.34 4.84 11.37
CA GLU A 319 9.11 4.27 10.80
C GLU A 319 9.37 3.52 9.50
N LEU A 320 10.26 4.04 8.64
CA LEU A 320 10.64 3.38 7.38
C LEU A 320 11.13 1.94 7.62
N THR A 321 11.95 1.73 8.65
CA THR A 321 12.46 0.39 8.97
C THR A 321 11.43 -0.47 9.66
N ILE A 322 10.58 0.12 10.50
CA ILE A 322 9.47 -0.61 11.14
C ILE A 322 8.55 -1.19 10.07
N MET A 323 8.14 -0.38 9.09
CA MET A 323 7.29 -0.83 7.99
C MET A 323 8.00 -1.88 7.11
N GLY A 324 9.27 -1.66 6.75
CA GLY A 324 10.04 -2.63 5.98
C GLY A 324 10.21 -3.98 6.69
N GLN A 325 10.45 -3.98 8.00
CA GLN A 325 10.50 -5.18 8.83
C GLN A 325 9.15 -5.90 8.84
N GLY A 326 8.05 -5.16 9.02
CA GLY A 326 6.70 -5.71 9.02
C GLY A 326 6.36 -6.38 7.68
N ILE A 327 6.64 -5.71 6.57
CA ILE A 327 6.41 -6.26 5.23
C ILE A 327 7.24 -7.53 5.03
N GLY A 328 8.52 -7.49 5.38
CA GLY A 328 9.41 -8.66 5.27
C GLY A 328 8.91 -9.86 6.09
N MET A 329 8.48 -9.63 7.33
CA MET A 329 7.92 -10.68 8.18
C MET A 329 6.60 -11.24 7.63
N ALA A 330 5.71 -10.36 7.15
CA ALA A 330 4.42 -10.74 6.58
C ALA A 330 4.58 -11.63 5.34
N VAL A 331 5.47 -11.25 4.42
CA VAL A 331 5.78 -12.01 3.19
C VAL A 331 6.45 -13.36 3.50
N ARG A 332 7.10 -13.50 4.67
CA ARG A 332 7.66 -14.77 5.15
C ARG A 332 6.67 -15.63 5.94
N GLY A 333 5.42 -15.20 6.08
CA GLY A 333 4.33 -15.98 6.65
C GLY A 333 3.99 -15.68 8.12
N LEU A 334 4.60 -14.66 8.72
CA LEU A 334 4.21 -14.16 10.05
C LEU A 334 3.00 -13.22 9.95
N ARG A 335 2.43 -12.86 11.10
CA ARG A 335 1.30 -11.93 11.24
C ARG A 335 1.72 -10.68 12.04
N PRO A 336 2.54 -9.79 11.45
CA PRO A 336 3.09 -8.66 12.18
C PRO A 336 2.05 -7.57 12.43
N ILE A 337 2.02 -7.07 13.66
CA ILE A 337 1.38 -5.83 14.07
C ILE A 337 2.50 -4.81 14.24
N ALA A 338 2.77 -4.05 13.18
CA ALA A 338 3.84 -3.07 13.14
C ALA A 338 3.30 -1.71 13.58
N GLU A 339 3.91 -1.12 14.60
CA GLU A 339 3.36 0.05 15.26
C GLU A 339 4.07 1.34 14.84
N ILE A 340 3.28 2.33 14.44
CA ILE A 340 3.71 3.74 14.32
C ILE A 340 3.03 4.53 15.42
N GLN A 341 3.83 5.21 16.26
CA GLN A 341 3.37 5.78 17.52
C GLN A 341 2.19 6.75 17.36
N TYR A 342 2.24 7.68 16.41
CA TYR A 342 1.11 8.54 16.07
C TYR A 342 0.95 8.64 14.57
N ILE A 343 -0.28 8.82 14.11
CA ILE A 343 -0.59 8.85 12.68
C ILE A 343 0.12 9.99 11.93
N ASP A 344 0.45 11.09 12.62
CA ASP A 344 1.28 12.18 12.11
C ASP A 344 2.65 11.70 11.57
N TYR A 345 3.17 10.60 12.11
CA TYR A 345 4.45 10.01 11.71
C TYR A 345 4.34 8.96 10.60
N LEU A 346 3.12 8.58 10.18
CA LEU A 346 2.90 7.61 9.11
C LEU A 346 3.62 8.00 7.81
N ILE A 347 3.78 9.31 7.56
CA ILE A 347 4.50 9.84 6.39
C ILE A 347 5.95 9.31 6.29
N TYR A 348 6.62 9.06 7.42
CA TYR A 348 7.99 8.54 7.45
C TYR A 348 8.06 7.03 7.16
N GLY A 349 6.95 6.31 7.31
CA GLY A 349 6.77 4.92 6.93
C GLY A 349 6.07 4.71 5.59
N LEU A 350 5.66 5.78 4.90
CA LEU A 350 4.71 5.69 3.79
C LEU A 350 5.27 4.96 2.56
N GLN A 351 6.51 5.28 2.17
CA GLN A 351 7.13 4.76 0.93
C GLN A 351 7.00 3.22 0.77
N PRO A 352 7.44 2.39 1.74
CA PRO A 352 7.28 0.94 1.61
C PRO A 352 5.81 0.49 1.71
N LEU A 353 4.93 1.25 2.38
CA LEU A 353 3.51 0.90 2.41
C LEU A 353 2.86 1.09 1.04
N THR A 354 3.14 2.20 0.33
CA THR A 354 2.62 2.44 -1.03
C THR A 354 3.25 1.49 -2.05
N ASP A 355 4.59 1.44 -2.10
CA ASP A 355 5.30 0.83 -3.23
C ASP A 355 5.52 -0.67 -3.05
N ASP A 356 5.49 -1.18 -1.82
CA ASP A 356 5.66 -2.60 -1.56
C ASP A 356 4.38 -3.27 -1.06
N ALA A 357 3.75 -2.77 0.02
CA ALA A 357 2.62 -3.46 0.65
C ALA A 357 1.31 -3.35 -0.15
N ALA A 358 0.87 -2.13 -0.44
CA ALA A 358 -0.43 -1.85 -1.03
C ALA A 358 -0.57 -2.45 -2.44
N CYS A 359 0.49 -2.41 -3.24
CA CYS A 359 0.46 -2.92 -4.60
C CYS A 359 0.89 -4.38 -4.74
N LEU A 360 1.34 -5.08 -3.68
CA LEU A 360 1.97 -6.42 -3.79
C LEU A 360 1.07 -7.44 -4.48
N HIS A 361 -0.18 -7.55 -4.01
CA HIS A 361 -1.11 -8.56 -4.50
C HIS A 361 -1.44 -8.32 -5.97
N TRP A 362 -1.68 -7.06 -6.34
CA TRP A 362 -1.94 -6.65 -7.72
C TRP A 362 -0.73 -6.84 -8.64
N ARG A 363 0.46 -6.30 -8.28
CA ARG A 363 1.67 -6.35 -9.13
C ARG A 363 2.19 -7.76 -9.34
N THR A 364 1.84 -8.68 -8.44
CA THR A 364 2.18 -10.10 -8.56
C THR A 364 1.04 -10.95 -9.12
N LYS A 365 -0.06 -10.34 -9.56
CA LYS A 365 -1.25 -11.01 -10.11
C LYS A 365 -1.77 -12.11 -9.16
N GLY A 366 -1.94 -11.74 -7.90
CA GLY A 366 -2.47 -12.59 -6.84
C GLY A 366 -1.49 -13.60 -6.23
N ARG A 367 -0.21 -13.62 -6.67
CA ARG A 367 0.75 -14.66 -6.27
C ARG A 367 1.39 -14.44 -4.91
N GLN A 368 1.41 -13.20 -4.42
CA GLN A 368 1.97 -12.84 -3.12
C GLN A 368 0.95 -12.02 -2.32
N SER A 369 1.08 -12.09 -0.99
CA SER A 369 0.25 -11.37 -0.03
C SER A 369 1.14 -10.79 1.07
N CYS A 370 0.70 -9.68 1.66
CA CYS A 370 1.39 -8.99 2.74
C CYS A 370 0.39 -8.74 3.88
N PRO A 371 0.12 -9.73 4.76
CA PRO A 371 -0.83 -9.58 5.87
C PRO A 371 -0.24 -8.78 7.05
N ILE A 372 0.39 -7.63 6.77
CA ILE A 372 0.82 -6.69 7.80
C ILE A 372 -0.39 -5.92 8.33
N ILE A 373 -0.43 -5.73 9.65
CA ILE A 373 -1.34 -4.76 10.27
C ILE A 373 -0.49 -3.62 10.80
N VAL A 374 -0.71 -2.43 10.24
CA VAL A 374 -0.13 -1.20 10.77
C VAL A 374 -1.03 -0.71 11.90
N ARG A 375 -0.50 -0.68 13.12
CA ARG A 375 -1.19 -0.09 14.26
C ARG A 375 -0.74 1.35 14.41
N THR A 376 -1.70 2.27 14.49
CA THR A 376 -1.41 3.66 14.84
C THR A 376 -2.59 4.27 15.60
N ARG A 377 -2.40 5.48 16.11
CA ARG A 377 -3.44 6.23 16.79
C ARG A 377 -3.49 7.64 16.26
N GLY A 378 -4.69 8.15 16.18
CA GLY A 378 -4.97 9.50 15.75
C GLY A 378 -6.15 10.06 16.50
N HIS A 379 -6.54 11.26 16.13
CA HIS A 379 -7.78 11.86 16.57
C HIS A 379 -7.79 12.34 18.03
N ARG A 380 -7.18 13.53 18.15
CA ARG A 380 -7.35 14.65 19.12
C ARG A 380 -6.68 14.58 20.50
N LEU A 381 -5.36 14.32 20.52
CA LEU A 381 -4.46 14.99 21.48
C LEU A 381 -4.24 16.45 21.06
N GLU A 382 -3.69 17.26 21.95
CA GLU A 382 -3.33 18.67 21.67
C GLU A 382 -1.89 18.78 21.14
N GLY A 383 -1.67 19.65 20.15
CA GLY A 383 -0.34 20.01 19.64
C GLY A 383 -0.05 19.55 18.21
N ILE A 384 0.78 20.33 17.52
CA ILE A 384 0.99 20.28 16.05
C ILE A 384 1.42 18.90 15.49
N TRP A 385 2.05 18.05 16.31
CA TRP A 385 2.63 16.77 15.90
C TRP A 385 1.88 15.53 16.43
N HIS A 386 0.77 15.72 17.14
CA HIS A 386 -0.01 14.63 17.75
C HIS A 386 -1.53 14.77 17.54
N SER A 387 -1.90 15.71 16.67
CA SER A 387 -3.29 16.11 16.46
C SER A 387 -3.69 16.07 14.98
N GLY A 388 -2.78 15.72 14.06
CA GLY A 388 -3.12 15.59 12.66
C GLY A 388 -4.09 14.44 12.40
N SER A 389 -4.74 14.50 11.24
CA SER A 389 -5.56 13.40 10.73
C SER A 389 -5.35 13.28 9.21
N PRO A 390 -4.15 12.87 8.75
CA PRO A 390 -3.79 12.85 7.33
C PRO A 390 -4.48 11.69 6.56
N MET A 391 -5.81 11.62 6.61
CA MET A 391 -6.60 10.58 5.94
C MET A 391 -6.50 10.70 4.43
N ALA A 392 -6.46 11.92 3.89
CA ALA A 392 -6.32 12.21 2.47
C ALA A 392 -5.07 11.52 1.89
N MET A 393 -3.96 11.59 2.62
CA MET A 393 -2.71 10.91 2.27
C MET A 393 -2.93 9.40 2.19
N MET A 394 -3.53 8.81 3.22
CA MET A 394 -3.78 7.37 3.28
C MET A 394 -4.74 6.89 2.19
N LEU A 395 -5.87 7.58 2.02
CA LEU A 395 -6.88 7.30 1.00
C LEU A 395 -6.29 7.36 -0.41
N SER A 396 -5.35 8.26 -0.66
CA SER A 396 -4.74 8.46 -1.97
C SER A 396 -3.60 7.48 -2.26
N THR A 397 -2.86 7.04 -1.24
CA THR A 397 -1.59 6.30 -1.44
C THR A 397 -1.63 4.84 -1.01
N LEU A 398 -2.60 4.42 -0.20
CA LEU A 398 -2.67 3.06 0.35
C LEU A 398 -3.77 2.21 -0.31
N ARG A 399 -4.09 2.46 -1.58
CA ARG A 399 -5.06 1.65 -2.35
C ARG A 399 -4.51 0.22 -2.50
N GLY A 400 -5.23 -0.76 -1.96
CA GLY A 400 -4.76 -2.14 -1.77
C GLY A 400 -4.50 -2.51 -0.31
N MET A 401 -4.63 -1.55 0.62
CA MET A 401 -4.74 -1.77 2.05
C MET A 401 -6.15 -1.46 2.57
N HIS A 402 -6.57 -2.14 3.63
CA HIS A 402 -7.79 -1.81 4.37
C HIS A 402 -7.51 -0.69 5.39
N ILE A 403 -8.30 0.38 5.35
CA ILE A 403 -8.18 1.53 6.28
C ILE A 403 -9.32 1.48 7.28
N CYS A 404 -9.00 1.08 8.51
CA CYS A 404 -9.92 0.95 9.63
C CYS A 404 -9.83 2.19 10.55
N VAL A 405 -10.98 2.75 10.92
CA VAL A 405 -11.11 3.98 11.73
C VAL A 405 -12.08 3.75 12.91
N PRO A 406 -11.76 2.82 13.83
CA PRO A 406 -12.66 2.45 14.91
C PRO A 406 -13.02 3.64 15.81
N ARG A 407 -14.29 3.73 16.20
CA ARG A 407 -14.77 4.75 17.15
C ARG A 407 -14.26 4.57 18.58
N ASN A 408 -13.85 3.36 18.96
CA ASN A 408 -13.40 2.98 20.31
C ASN A 408 -12.55 1.68 20.28
N MET A 409 -12.12 1.18 21.44
CA MET A 409 -11.22 0.02 21.55
C MET A 409 -11.93 -1.33 21.38
N VAL A 410 -13.21 -1.43 21.75
CA VAL A 410 -14.03 -2.61 21.43
C VAL A 410 -14.12 -2.78 19.92
N GLN A 411 -14.43 -1.73 19.15
CA GLN A 411 -14.45 -1.80 17.70
C GLN A 411 -13.07 -2.13 17.12
N ALA A 412 -12.00 -1.53 17.66
CA ALA A 412 -10.63 -1.79 17.20
C ALA A 412 -10.25 -3.29 17.31
N LEU A 413 -10.51 -3.94 18.45
CA LEU A 413 -10.19 -5.38 18.61
C LEU A 413 -10.96 -6.27 17.61
N GLY A 414 -12.21 -5.91 17.29
CA GLY A 414 -13.00 -6.61 16.28
C GLY A 414 -12.44 -6.45 14.87
N MET A 415 -11.90 -5.27 14.55
CA MET A 415 -11.21 -5.02 13.27
C MET A 415 -9.88 -5.77 13.18
N TYR A 416 -9.10 -5.83 14.27
CA TYR A 416 -7.89 -6.66 14.31
C TYR A 416 -8.21 -8.15 14.05
N ASN A 417 -9.24 -8.68 14.71
CA ASN A 417 -9.69 -10.05 14.48
C ASN A 417 -10.03 -10.29 13.00
N THR A 418 -10.79 -9.39 12.37
CA THR A 418 -11.14 -9.49 10.94
C THR A 418 -9.92 -9.45 10.03
N LEU A 419 -8.99 -8.51 10.24
CA LEU A 419 -7.76 -8.41 9.44
C LEU A 419 -6.87 -9.66 9.58
N LEU A 420 -6.78 -10.23 10.78
CA LEU A 420 -6.00 -11.44 11.04
C LEU A 420 -6.57 -12.71 10.37
N GLN A 421 -7.86 -12.74 10.02
CA GLN A 421 -8.43 -13.84 9.25
C GLN A 421 -8.07 -13.78 7.75
N GLY A 422 -7.86 -12.58 7.23
CA GLY A 422 -7.52 -12.38 5.82
C GLY A 422 -6.02 -12.28 5.55
N ASN A 423 -5.66 -12.03 4.29
CA ASN A 423 -4.28 -11.95 3.80
C ASN A 423 -3.90 -10.57 3.23
N ASP A 424 -4.85 -9.63 3.21
CA ASP A 424 -4.61 -8.26 2.77
C ASP A 424 -3.92 -7.44 3.87
N PRO A 425 -3.08 -6.46 3.48
CA PRO A 425 -2.53 -5.49 4.41
C PRO A 425 -3.64 -4.57 4.96
N GLY A 426 -3.50 -4.12 6.20
CA GLY A 426 -4.44 -3.21 6.83
C GLY A 426 -3.76 -2.19 7.73
N ILE A 427 -4.44 -1.08 7.98
CA ILE A 427 -4.07 -0.08 8.98
C ILE A 427 -5.26 0.17 9.89
N VAL A 428 -5.02 0.16 11.21
CA VAL A 428 -6.00 0.48 12.23
C VAL A 428 -5.58 1.80 12.87
N VAL A 429 -6.41 2.83 12.67
CA VAL A 429 -6.24 4.17 13.25
C VAL A 429 -7.11 4.25 14.50
N GLU A 430 -6.53 3.89 15.64
CA GLU A 430 -7.23 3.86 16.92
C GLU A 430 -7.53 5.28 17.41
N SER A 431 -8.70 5.47 18.04
CA SER A 431 -9.06 6.73 18.70
C SER A 431 -8.15 6.99 19.90
N LEU A 432 -7.29 7.99 19.80
CA LEU A 432 -6.30 8.31 20.82
C LEU A 432 -6.93 8.64 22.18
N ASN A 433 -7.97 9.47 22.19
CA ASN A 433 -8.68 9.78 23.44
C ASN A 433 -9.45 8.57 23.98
N GLY A 434 -9.80 7.60 23.12
CA GLY A 434 -10.48 6.36 23.51
C GLY A 434 -9.70 5.51 24.51
N TYR A 435 -8.36 5.60 24.53
CA TYR A 435 -7.52 4.83 25.45
C TYR A 435 -7.83 5.09 26.93
N ARG A 436 -8.27 6.30 27.27
CA ARG A 436 -8.61 6.71 28.65
C ARG A 436 -10.11 6.77 28.91
N LEU A 437 -10.93 6.52 27.88
CA LEU A 437 -12.36 6.35 28.07
C LEU A 437 -12.69 4.97 28.62
N LYS A 438 -13.82 4.88 29.29
CA LYS A 438 -14.32 3.63 29.85
C LYS A 438 -15.18 2.87 28.84
N GLU A 439 -14.90 1.60 28.67
CA GLU A 439 -15.62 0.68 27.77
C GLU A 439 -15.93 -0.63 28.51
N LYS A 440 -17.02 -1.29 28.14
CA LYS A 440 -17.38 -2.60 28.70
C LYS A 440 -16.54 -3.68 28.02
N LEU A 441 -15.88 -4.54 28.79
CA LEU A 441 -15.05 -5.63 28.26
C LEU A 441 -15.93 -6.71 27.61
N PRO A 442 -15.77 -7.02 26.32
CA PRO A 442 -16.46 -8.14 25.69
C PRO A 442 -15.91 -9.48 26.21
N ASP A 443 -16.79 -10.46 26.39
CA ASP A 443 -16.41 -11.82 26.80
C ASP A 443 -15.82 -12.65 25.65
N ASN A 444 -16.09 -12.27 24.40
CA ASN A 444 -15.69 -12.98 23.18
C ASN A 444 -14.53 -12.29 22.43
N LEU A 445 -13.46 -11.92 23.15
CA LEU A 445 -12.36 -11.07 22.64
C LEU A 445 -11.74 -11.51 21.31
N THR A 446 -11.55 -12.82 21.08
CA THR A 446 -10.89 -13.34 19.86
C THR A 446 -11.87 -13.87 18.82
N SER A 447 -13.19 -13.70 19.04
CA SER A 447 -14.25 -14.12 18.12
C SER A 447 -15.30 -13.04 17.88
N TYR A 448 -15.02 -11.80 18.27
CA TYR A 448 -15.74 -10.60 17.85
C TYR A 448 -15.16 -10.12 16.53
N PHE A 449 -15.99 -9.96 15.49
CA PHE A 449 -15.53 -9.59 14.15
C PHE A 449 -16.36 -8.42 13.61
N VAL A 450 -15.66 -7.36 13.18
CA VAL A 450 -16.28 -6.22 12.49
C VAL A 450 -16.18 -6.44 10.99
N ALA A 451 -17.29 -6.32 10.26
CA ALA A 451 -17.27 -6.37 8.80
C ALA A 451 -16.65 -5.09 8.24
N LEU A 452 -15.68 -5.22 7.32
CA LEU A 452 -15.06 -4.07 6.68
C LEU A 452 -15.99 -3.51 5.59
N GLY A 453 -16.08 -2.19 5.50
CA GLY A 453 -16.92 -1.48 4.52
C GLY A 453 -18.38 -1.36 4.92
N VAL A 454 -18.75 -1.78 6.13
CA VAL A 454 -20.15 -1.80 6.58
C VAL A 454 -20.33 -0.78 7.71
N PRO A 455 -20.99 0.36 7.44
CA PRO A 455 -21.29 1.35 8.46
C PRO A 455 -22.27 0.84 9.53
N GLU A 456 -22.33 1.51 10.66
CA GLU A 456 -23.24 1.23 11.78
C GLU A 456 -24.05 2.49 12.12
N VAL A 457 -25.38 2.36 12.23
CA VAL A 457 -26.24 3.44 12.73
C VAL A 457 -26.17 3.46 14.26
N LEU A 458 -25.55 4.49 14.83
CA LEU A 458 -25.39 4.66 16.27
C LEU A 458 -26.61 5.31 16.94
N LYS A 459 -27.31 6.18 16.21
CA LYS A 459 -28.56 6.81 16.63
C LYS A 459 -29.50 6.85 15.42
N GLN A 460 -30.73 6.38 15.59
CA GLN A 460 -31.77 6.53 14.58
C GLN A 460 -32.28 7.96 14.56
N GLY A 461 -32.60 8.46 13.36
CA GLY A 461 -33.28 9.75 13.18
C GLY A 461 -33.95 9.87 11.81
N ASN A 462 -34.67 10.96 11.59
CA ASN A 462 -35.49 11.16 10.37
C ASN A 462 -35.26 12.50 9.66
N ASP A 463 -34.64 13.50 10.30
CA ASP A 463 -34.56 14.84 9.73
C ASP A 463 -33.23 15.08 8.98
N ILE A 464 -32.13 14.51 9.47
CA ILE A 464 -30.81 14.65 8.85
C ILE A 464 -29.91 13.46 9.18
N THR A 465 -29.11 13.05 8.20
CA THR A 465 -28.08 12.02 8.36
C THR A 465 -26.72 12.66 8.63
N ILE A 466 -26.06 12.29 9.73
CA ILE A 466 -24.70 12.70 10.08
C ILE A 466 -23.77 11.50 9.90
N VAL A 467 -22.75 11.64 9.07
CA VAL A 467 -21.80 10.58 8.72
C VAL A 467 -20.41 10.95 9.22
N SER A 468 -19.82 10.10 10.05
CA SER A 468 -18.49 10.36 10.63
C SER A 468 -17.79 9.07 11.09
N TYR A 469 -16.60 9.18 11.69
CA TYR A 469 -15.79 8.04 12.13
C TYR A 469 -14.85 8.37 13.29
N GLY A 470 -14.24 7.35 13.92
CA GLY A 470 -13.19 7.59 14.92
C GLY A 470 -13.64 8.50 16.07
N SER A 471 -12.77 9.42 16.51
CA SER A 471 -13.06 10.29 17.66
C SER A 471 -14.15 11.34 17.40
N THR A 472 -14.43 11.70 16.14
CA THR A 472 -15.39 12.77 15.79
C THR A 472 -16.84 12.34 16.02
N LEU A 473 -17.10 11.03 16.13
CA LEU A 473 -18.44 10.51 16.42
C LEU A 473 -19.00 10.96 17.76
N ARG A 474 -18.16 11.12 18.79
CA ARG A 474 -18.62 11.62 20.09
C ARG A 474 -19.15 13.05 19.99
N ILE A 475 -18.51 13.88 19.16
CA ILE A 475 -18.89 15.27 18.90
C ILE A 475 -20.21 15.29 18.12
N CYS A 476 -20.34 14.43 17.11
CA CYS A 476 -21.59 14.28 16.36
C CYS A 476 -22.76 13.83 17.25
N GLN A 477 -22.53 12.89 18.18
CA GLN A 477 -23.54 12.43 19.14
C GLN A 477 -23.93 13.51 20.15
N GLU A 478 -22.99 14.35 20.57
CA GLU A 478 -23.28 15.51 21.42
C GLU A 478 -24.13 16.55 20.68
N ALA A 479 -23.76 16.89 19.44
CA ALA A 479 -24.52 17.81 18.60
C ALA A 479 -25.95 17.29 18.35
N ALA A 480 -26.09 16.01 18.02
CA ALA A 480 -27.39 15.35 17.84
C ALA A 480 -28.27 15.47 19.10
N ARG A 481 -27.69 15.30 20.30
CA ARG A 481 -28.43 15.46 21.57
C ARG A 481 -28.88 16.91 21.79
N LEU A 482 -28.04 17.90 21.48
CA LEU A 482 -28.43 19.31 21.62
C LEU A 482 -29.55 19.69 20.65
N LEU A 483 -29.50 19.15 19.43
CA LEU A 483 -30.49 19.37 18.37
C LEU A 483 -31.88 18.78 18.68
N GLU A 484 -31.98 17.77 19.55
CA GLU A 484 -33.27 17.28 20.07
C GLU A 484 -34.05 18.40 20.77
N GLY A 485 -33.35 19.31 21.47
CA GLY A 485 -33.96 20.49 22.10
C GLY A 485 -34.51 21.53 21.11
N PHE A 486 -34.11 21.44 19.84
CA PHE A 486 -34.62 22.22 18.72
C PHE A 486 -35.57 21.42 17.82
N HIS A 487 -36.03 20.25 18.27
CA HIS A 487 -36.90 19.34 17.53
C HIS A 487 -36.30 18.85 16.20
N VAL A 488 -34.98 18.66 16.13
CA VAL A 488 -34.29 18.09 14.96
C VAL A 488 -33.79 16.69 15.31
N ASP A 489 -34.36 15.67 14.68
CA ASP A 489 -34.05 14.27 14.88
C ASP A 489 -32.94 13.77 13.96
N CYS A 490 -31.70 13.79 14.48
CA CYS A 490 -30.50 13.40 13.73
C CYS A 490 -30.28 11.89 13.74
N GLU A 491 -30.05 11.30 12.57
CA GLU A 491 -29.45 9.97 12.41
C GLU A 491 -27.93 10.10 12.43
N VAL A 492 -27.23 9.27 13.21
CA VAL A 492 -25.75 9.30 13.32
C VAL A 492 -25.17 7.96 12.89
N ILE A 493 -24.27 7.99 11.90
CA ILE A 493 -23.66 6.81 11.28
C ILE A 493 -22.14 6.83 11.50
N ASP A 494 -21.63 5.73 12.03
CA ASP A 494 -20.20 5.38 12.09
C ASP A 494 -19.81 4.61 10.83
N VAL A 495 -18.86 5.12 10.05
CA VAL A 495 -18.46 4.46 8.80
C VAL A 495 -17.57 3.23 9.02
N GLN A 496 -16.94 3.10 10.20
CA GLN A 496 -16.03 2.02 10.63
C GLN A 496 -14.74 1.88 9.81
N THR A 497 -14.81 1.97 8.48
CA THR A 497 -13.69 1.85 7.55
C THR A 497 -13.79 2.89 6.44
N LEU A 498 -12.65 3.45 6.06
CA LEU A 498 -12.53 4.32 4.88
C LEU A 498 -12.13 3.54 3.63
N LEU A 499 -11.45 2.39 3.79
CA LEU A 499 -11.24 1.43 2.71
C LEU A 499 -11.46 0.00 3.20
N PRO A 500 -12.44 -0.72 2.62
CA PRO A 500 -13.50 -0.22 1.75
C PRO A 500 -14.48 0.72 2.48
N PHE A 501 -15.34 1.42 1.75
CA PHE A 501 -16.31 2.37 2.30
C PHE A 501 -17.72 2.03 1.80
N ASP A 502 -18.66 1.89 2.74
CA ASP A 502 -20.11 1.73 2.52
C ASP A 502 -20.50 0.79 1.37
N ILE A 503 -19.99 -0.45 1.40
CA ILE A 503 -20.16 -1.43 0.30
C ILE A 503 -21.61 -1.89 0.12
N ASN A 504 -22.46 -1.67 1.14
CA ASN A 504 -23.87 -2.03 1.13
C ASN A 504 -24.79 -0.80 0.93
N HIS A 505 -24.23 0.38 0.71
CA HIS A 505 -24.96 1.64 0.49
C HIS A 505 -25.90 2.01 1.66
N LEU A 506 -25.52 1.69 2.90
CA LEU A 506 -26.32 1.98 4.09
C LEU A 506 -26.50 3.50 4.28
N ILE A 507 -25.47 4.28 3.96
CA ILE A 507 -25.53 5.74 4.08
C ILE A 507 -26.48 6.32 3.03
N LEU A 508 -26.48 5.78 1.81
CA LEU A 508 -27.45 6.17 0.78
C LEU A 508 -28.88 5.86 1.23
N ASP A 509 -29.13 4.71 1.85
CA ASP A 509 -30.46 4.34 2.33
C ASP A 509 -30.93 5.25 3.48
N SER A 510 -30.00 5.65 4.36
CA SER A 510 -30.25 6.68 5.38
C SER A 510 -30.59 8.04 4.75
N LEU A 511 -29.83 8.48 3.74
CA LEU A 511 -30.11 9.72 3.02
C LEU A 511 -31.48 9.71 2.33
N LYS A 512 -31.93 8.59 1.76
CA LYS A 512 -33.28 8.49 1.18
C LYS A 512 -34.39 8.74 2.21
N LYS A 513 -34.11 8.43 3.47
CA LYS A 513 -35.04 8.64 4.59
C LYS A 513 -35.02 10.09 5.07
N THR A 514 -33.84 10.71 5.17
CA THR A 514 -33.69 12.03 5.80
C THR A 514 -33.67 13.20 4.81
N ASN A 515 -33.38 12.94 3.53
CA ASN A 515 -33.22 13.92 2.46
C ASN A 515 -32.17 15.03 2.70
N ARG A 516 -31.42 14.95 3.79
CA ARG A 516 -30.36 15.87 4.21
C ARG A 516 -29.20 15.07 4.78
N ILE A 517 -27.98 15.46 4.44
CA ILE A 517 -26.77 14.75 4.90
C ILE A 517 -25.60 15.69 5.17
N LEU A 518 -24.91 15.41 6.27
CA LEU A 518 -23.71 16.09 6.73
C LEU A 518 -22.57 15.08 6.90
N PHE A 519 -21.44 15.31 6.23
CA PHE A 519 -20.22 14.53 6.44
C PHE A 519 -19.26 15.29 7.36
N VAL A 520 -18.80 14.65 8.42
CA VAL A 520 -17.91 15.28 9.41
C VAL A 520 -16.62 14.48 9.52
N ASP A 521 -15.47 15.15 9.38
CA ASP A 521 -14.15 14.59 9.66
C ASP A 521 -13.22 15.63 10.29
N GLU A 522 -12.03 15.20 10.73
CA GLU A 522 -11.01 16.10 11.28
C GLU A 522 -9.74 16.18 10.43
N ASP A 523 -9.82 15.73 9.18
CA ASP A 523 -8.80 16.02 8.17
C ASP A 523 -9.01 17.44 7.61
N VAL A 524 -8.04 17.93 6.85
CA VAL A 524 -8.15 19.21 6.15
C VAL A 524 -9.19 19.13 5.01
N PRO A 525 -9.69 20.28 4.50
CA PRO A 525 -10.66 20.28 3.41
C PRO A 525 -10.15 19.52 2.19
N GLY A 526 -11.00 18.68 1.60
CA GLY A 526 -10.61 17.77 0.51
C GLY A 526 -10.15 16.38 0.98
N GLY A 527 -10.12 16.13 2.29
CA GLY A 527 -9.75 14.84 2.90
C GLY A 527 -10.89 13.82 2.96
N ALA A 528 -11.02 13.14 4.10
CA ALA A 528 -11.94 12.01 4.22
C ALA A 528 -13.41 12.40 4.05
N ALA A 529 -13.85 13.56 4.55
CA ALA A 529 -15.21 14.05 4.33
C ALA A 529 -15.52 14.25 2.84
N ALA A 530 -14.56 14.76 2.05
CA ALA A 530 -14.72 14.89 0.60
C ALA A 530 -14.73 13.54 -0.11
N TYR A 531 -13.93 12.58 0.34
CA TYR A 531 -13.99 11.20 -0.16
C TYR A 531 -15.35 10.55 0.12
N MET A 532 -15.85 10.62 1.36
CA MET A 532 -17.17 10.09 1.73
C MET A 532 -18.29 10.79 0.93
N TYR A 533 -18.23 12.11 0.81
CA TYR A 533 -19.14 12.89 -0.02
C TYR A 533 -19.14 12.38 -1.47
N ASN A 534 -17.97 12.24 -2.11
CA ASN A 534 -17.88 11.78 -3.49
C ASN A 534 -18.44 10.36 -3.67
N GLN A 535 -18.15 9.45 -2.74
CA GLN A 535 -18.69 8.09 -2.79
C GLN A 535 -20.22 8.09 -2.71
N VAL A 536 -20.82 8.75 -1.72
CA VAL A 536 -22.27 8.72 -1.54
C VAL A 536 -22.99 9.57 -2.60
N MET A 537 -22.50 10.78 -2.87
CA MET A 537 -23.16 11.69 -3.80
C MET A 537 -23.02 11.22 -5.24
N GLU A 538 -21.79 11.06 -5.74
CA GLU A 538 -21.56 10.78 -7.17
C GLU A 538 -21.62 9.29 -7.47
N THR A 539 -20.84 8.48 -6.75
CA THR A 539 -20.68 7.05 -7.08
C THR A 539 -21.95 6.26 -6.78
N GLN A 540 -22.61 6.53 -5.65
CA GLN A 540 -23.84 5.85 -5.24
C GLN A 540 -25.12 6.60 -5.67
N GLY A 541 -25.01 7.81 -6.25
CA GLY A 541 -26.14 8.58 -6.76
C GLY A 541 -26.99 9.29 -5.70
N GLY A 542 -26.40 9.62 -4.54
CA GLY A 542 -27.05 10.32 -3.43
C GLY A 542 -27.60 11.71 -3.79
N TYR A 543 -27.02 12.38 -4.80
CA TYR A 543 -27.47 13.71 -5.24
C TYR A 543 -28.95 13.79 -5.63
N ARG A 544 -29.58 12.64 -5.95
CA ARG A 544 -30.99 12.55 -6.37
C ARG A 544 -31.99 12.65 -5.21
N TRP A 545 -31.51 12.56 -3.97
CA TRP A 545 -32.35 12.39 -2.78
C TRP A 545 -32.27 13.59 -1.83
N LEU A 546 -31.64 14.68 -2.25
CA LEU A 546 -31.41 15.86 -1.44
C LEU A 546 -32.55 16.88 -1.56
N ASP A 547 -33.07 17.32 -0.42
CA ASP A 547 -33.92 18.52 -0.33
C ASP A 547 -33.07 19.79 -0.30
N VAL A 548 -31.90 19.73 0.35
CA VAL A 548 -30.92 20.82 0.47
C VAL A 548 -29.53 20.31 0.12
N ALA A 549 -28.62 21.21 -0.25
CA ALA A 549 -27.26 20.82 -0.61
C ALA A 549 -26.55 20.08 0.54
N ALA A 550 -26.01 18.89 0.25
CA ALA A 550 -25.18 18.14 1.20
C ALA A 550 -23.96 18.96 1.63
N ARG A 551 -23.59 18.91 2.91
CA ARG A 551 -22.49 19.71 3.47
C ARG A 551 -21.39 18.83 4.07
N THR A 552 -20.19 19.40 4.16
CA THR A 552 -19.03 18.80 4.83
C THR A 552 -18.51 19.73 5.92
N ILE A 553 -18.16 19.19 7.09
CA ILE A 553 -17.40 19.89 8.12
C ILE A 553 -16.07 19.16 8.31
N THR A 554 -14.98 19.94 8.29
CA THR A 554 -13.60 19.46 8.27
C THR A 554 -12.75 20.31 9.21
N ALA A 555 -11.51 19.91 9.50
CA ALA A 555 -10.55 20.79 10.15
C ALA A 555 -10.21 21.99 9.26
N LYS A 556 -9.64 23.04 9.85
CA LYS A 556 -9.10 24.18 9.09
C LYS A 556 -7.88 23.73 8.27
N PRO A 557 -7.50 24.43 7.17
CA PRO A 557 -6.46 23.98 6.23
C PRO A 557 -5.03 24.18 6.77
N HIS A 558 -4.78 23.74 8.00
CA HIS A 558 -3.50 23.73 8.69
C HIS A 558 -3.52 22.66 9.79
N ARG A 559 -2.34 22.34 10.35
CA ARG A 559 -2.27 21.48 11.53
C ARG A 559 -2.89 22.19 12.74
N PRO A 560 -3.51 21.45 13.68
CA PRO A 560 -4.07 22.07 14.87
C PRO A 560 -3.01 22.78 15.71
N SER A 561 -3.37 23.96 16.21
CA SER A 561 -2.51 24.76 17.09
C SER A 561 -2.43 24.14 18.50
N TYR A 562 -1.67 24.76 19.40
CA TYR A 562 -1.45 24.26 20.76
C TYR A 562 -2.66 24.50 21.68
N GLY A 563 -2.86 23.58 22.62
CA GLY A 563 -3.85 23.71 23.69
C GLY A 563 -5.29 23.48 23.23
N SER A 564 -6.22 23.55 24.17
CA SER A 564 -7.65 23.35 23.91
C SER A 564 -8.23 24.42 22.98
N ASP A 565 -7.75 25.66 23.04
CA ASP A 565 -8.11 26.71 22.08
C ASP A 565 -7.66 26.34 20.66
N GLY A 566 -6.44 25.79 20.54
CA GLY A 566 -5.92 25.31 19.28
C GLY A 566 -6.76 24.20 18.68
N ASP A 567 -7.22 23.24 19.49
CA ASP A 567 -8.17 22.21 19.07
C ASP A 567 -9.51 22.83 18.63
N TYR A 568 -10.12 23.66 19.47
CA TYR A 568 -11.43 24.28 19.25
C TYR A 568 -11.51 25.10 17.95
N PHE A 569 -10.49 25.92 17.67
CA PHE A 569 -10.48 26.77 16.48
C PHE A 569 -9.95 26.06 15.22
N SER A 570 -9.22 24.94 15.36
CA SER A 570 -8.65 24.23 14.21
C SER A 570 -9.49 23.04 13.76
N LYS A 571 -10.32 22.45 14.62
CA LYS A 571 -11.07 21.22 14.33
C LYS A 571 -12.58 21.41 14.47
N PRO A 572 -13.39 20.52 13.86
CA PRO A 572 -14.84 20.55 14.06
C PRO A 572 -15.20 20.41 15.53
N ASN A 573 -16.13 21.22 15.99
CA ASN A 573 -16.67 21.16 17.35
C ASN A 573 -18.20 20.98 17.31
N THR A 574 -18.79 20.77 18.48
CA THR A 574 -20.22 20.49 18.63
C THR A 574 -21.05 21.67 18.13
N GLU A 575 -20.64 22.89 18.45
CA GLU A 575 -21.34 24.14 18.10
C GLU A 575 -21.39 24.34 16.58
N GLU A 576 -20.28 24.16 15.87
CA GLU A 576 -20.20 24.27 14.40
C GLU A 576 -21.14 23.25 13.73
N ILE A 577 -21.22 22.02 14.25
CA ILE A 577 -22.16 21.00 13.73
C ILE A 577 -23.61 21.44 13.96
N VAL A 578 -23.95 21.91 15.18
CA VAL A 578 -25.30 22.37 15.50
C VAL A 578 -25.73 23.52 14.58
N ASP A 579 -24.87 24.52 14.41
CA ASP A 579 -25.18 25.70 13.60
C ASP A 579 -25.40 25.33 12.13
N VAL A 580 -24.52 24.52 11.55
CA VAL A 580 -24.64 24.06 10.16
C VAL A 580 -25.92 23.24 9.95
N ILE A 581 -26.27 22.35 10.89
CA ILE A 581 -27.50 21.56 10.77
C ILE A 581 -28.72 22.46 10.88
N ARG A 582 -28.75 23.42 11.80
CA ARG A 582 -29.88 24.36 11.92
C ARG A 582 -30.06 25.20 10.67
N GLU A 583 -28.98 25.61 10.02
CA GLU A 583 -29.04 26.27 8.72
C GLU A 583 -29.63 25.35 7.64
N MET A 584 -29.19 24.09 7.57
CA MET A 584 -29.74 23.10 6.62
C MET A 584 -31.23 22.77 6.86
N MET A 585 -31.70 22.87 8.11
CA MET A 585 -33.11 22.67 8.44
C MET A 585 -33.98 23.90 8.14
N ALA A 586 -33.37 25.09 7.98
CA ALA A 586 -34.06 26.34 7.68
C ALA A 586 -34.14 26.65 6.17
N GLU A 587 -33.30 26.01 5.36
CA GLU A 587 -33.32 26.00 3.89
C GLU A 587 -34.42 25.07 3.36
#